data_AF-Q16IM2-F1
#
_entry.id   AF-Q16IM2-F1
#
_cell.length_a   1.000
_cell.length_b   1.000
_cell.length_c   1.000
_cell.angle_alpha   90.00
_cell.angle_beta   90.00
_cell.angle_gamma   90.00
#
_symmetry.space_group_name_H-M   'P 1'
#
loop_
_entity.id
_entity.type
_entity.pdbx_description
1 polymer ?
#
loop_
_entity_poly.entity_id
_entity_poly.type
_entity_poly.pdbx_seq_one_letter_code
_entity_poly.pdbx_strand_id
1 'polypeptide(L)'
;MAGDKICKKCSRGINVYTDLFTVCEGECACFFHANCVNISEDVLPILSGNVLWMCDSCIRKFQIMRDNTRSTSREEISGTKPIEAEVMELKSTVADILQTLSKIVPDPAFNRPASLYSDHPTSTLKRYERKCYECNKCEQRRESSTTDVYYG
;
A
#
# COMPACT_ATOMS: atom_id res chain seq x y z
N MET A 1 27.79 -21.61 4.11
CA MET A 1 28.84 -20.70 4.61
C MET A 1 28.18 -19.36 4.85
N ALA A 2 27.91 -19.01 6.11
CA ALA A 2 27.40 -17.69 6.43
C ALA A 2 28.58 -16.72 6.25
N GLY A 3 28.50 -15.81 5.29
CA GLY A 3 29.52 -14.77 5.14
C GLY A 3 29.56 -13.94 6.41
N ASP A 4 30.77 -13.72 6.94
CA ASP A 4 30.95 -12.91 8.15
C ASP A 4 30.38 -11.52 7.92
N LYS A 5 29.38 -11.15 8.72
CA LYS A 5 28.82 -9.80 8.69
C LYS A 5 29.79 -8.88 9.40
N ILE A 6 30.29 -7.86 8.73
CA ILE A 6 31.25 -6.90 9.28
C ILE A 6 30.57 -5.54 9.38
N CYS A 7 30.69 -4.90 10.54
CA CYS A 7 30.20 -3.55 10.74
C CYS A 7 31.02 -2.56 9.93
N LYS A 8 30.36 -1.81 9.04
CA LYS A 8 31.06 -0.87 8.15
C LYS A 8 31.70 0.32 8.88
N LYS A 9 31.25 0.66 10.10
CA LYS A 9 31.76 1.81 10.85
C LYS A 9 32.97 1.47 11.73
N CYS A 10 32.94 0.35 12.44
CA CYS A 10 34.03 -0.04 13.35
C CYS A 10 34.92 -1.16 12.79
N SER A 11 34.56 -1.73 11.63
CA SER A 11 35.26 -2.83 10.96
C SER A 11 35.36 -4.13 11.78
N ARG A 12 34.56 -4.27 12.85
CA ARG A 12 34.49 -5.48 13.67
C ARG A 12 33.39 -6.41 13.15
N GLY A 13 33.55 -7.71 13.39
CA GLY A 13 32.52 -8.70 13.11
C GLY A 13 31.25 -8.44 13.91
N ILE A 14 30.10 -8.77 13.32
CA ILE A 14 28.78 -8.73 13.92
C ILE A 14 28.36 -10.17 14.17
N ASN A 15 28.19 -10.53 15.45
CA ASN A 15 27.60 -11.80 15.81
C ASN A 15 26.08 -11.70 15.74
N VAL A 16 25.47 -12.33 14.74
CA VAL A 16 24.02 -12.27 14.48
C VAL A 16 23.15 -12.80 15.62
N TYR A 17 23.71 -13.57 16.54
CA TYR A 17 22.96 -14.18 17.65
C TYR A 17 23.00 -13.33 18.92
N THR A 18 23.99 -12.43 19.06
CA THR A 18 24.22 -11.67 20.31
C THR A 18 24.24 -10.17 20.11
N ASP A 19 24.66 -9.70 18.93
CA ASP A 19 24.83 -8.29 18.67
C ASP A 19 23.53 -7.69 18.12
N LEU A 20 23.15 -6.54 18.67
CA LEU A 20 22.16 -5.69 18.03
C LEU A 20 22.78 -5.03 16.79
N PHE A 21 22.17 -5.26 15.64
CA PHE A 21 22.63 -4.71 14.38
C PHE A 21 21.47 -4.25 13.51
N THR A 22 21.78 -3.40 12.54
CA THR A 22 20.86 -2.96 11.49
C THR A 22 21.55 -3.07 10.12
N VAL A 23 20.75 -3.03 9.07
CA VAL A 23 21.20 -2.98 7.67
C VAL A 23 20.78 -1.64 7.10
N CYS A 24 21.69 -0.98 6.39
CA CYS A 24 21.32 0.23 5.66
C CYS A 24 20.48 -0.14 4.43
N GLU A 25 19.25 0.37 4.36
CA GLU A 25 18.29 0.18 3.26
C GLU A 25 18.56 1.10 2.04
N GLY A 26 19.68 1.83 2.08
CA GLY A 26 20.22 2.54 0.92
C GLY A 26 21.14 1.68 0.05
N GLU A 27 21.68 2.29 -1.00
CA GLU A 27 22.54 1.61 -2.00
C GLU A 27 23.71 0.80 -1.41
N CYS A 28 24.22 1.16 -0.23
CA CYS A 28 25.40 0.49 0.32
C CYS A 28 25.11 -0.90 0.89
N ALA A 29 23.86 -1.21 1.26
CA ALA A 29 23.45 -2.48 1.88
C ALA A 29 24.38 -3.00 3.00
N CYS A 30 25.09 -2.10 3.68
CA CYS A 30 26.11 -2.46 4.66
C CYS A 30 25.47 -2.76 6.02
N PHE A 31 26.13 -3.62 6.80
CA PHE A 31 25.76 -3.93 8.18
C PHE A 31 26.40 -2.96 9.17
N PHE A 32 25.70 -2.64 10.24
CA PHE A 32 26.16 -1.77 11.31
C PHE A 32 25.72 -2.31 12.67
N HIS A 33 26.61 -2.32 13.66
CA HIS A 33 26.17 -2.45 15.05
C HIS A 33 25.25 -1.29 15.41
N ALA A 34 24.15 -1.56 16.11
CA ALA A 34 23.19 -0.53 16.52
C ALA A 34 23.87 0.59 17.31
N ASN A 35 24.77 0.24 18.24
CA ASN A 35 25.59 1.17 19.01
C ASN A 35 26.52 2.02 18.13
N CYS A 36 27.06 1.45 17.04
CA CYS A 36 27.92 2.22 16.14
C CYS A 36 27.15 3.34 15.44
N VAL A 37 25.85 3.15 15.19
CA VAL A 37 25.01 4.13 14.50
C VAL A 37 23.98 4.80 15.41
N ASN A 38 24.19 4.72 16.73
CA ASN A 38 23.34 5.33 17.76
C ASN A 38 21.85 4.97 17.63
N ILE A 39 21.56 3.73 17.25
CA ILE A 39 20.19 3.20 17.27
C ILE A 39 19.99 2.52 18.62
N SER A 40 18.99 3.00 19.35
CA SER A 40 18.59 2.41 20.61
C SER A 40 17.77 1.13 20.39
N GLU A 41 17.80 0.24 21.38
CA GLU A 41 17.21 -1.10 21.28
C GLU A 41 15.69 -1.07 21.09
N ASP A 42 15.01 -0.05 21.61
CA ASP A 42 13.58 0.21 21.44
C ASP A 42 13.19 0.61 20.01
N VAL A 43 14.13 1.13 19.22
CA VAL A 43 13.88 1.56 17.84
C VAL A 43 14.04 0.41 16.84
N LEU A 44 14.88 -0.59 17.13
CA LEU A 44 15.15 -1.71 16.21
C LEU A 44 13.87 -2.48 15.79
N PRO A 45 12.91 -2.79 16.68
CA PRO A 45 11.66 -3.42 16.29
C PRO A 45 10.85 -2.57 15.29
N ILE A 46 10.90 -1.25 15.40
CA ILE A 46 10.16 -0.33 14.53
C ILE A 46 10.71 -0.37 13.11
N LEU A 47 12.03 -0.57 12.95
CA LEU A 47 12.69 -0.68 11.66
C LEU A 47 12.28 -1.92 10.86
N SER A 48 11.67 -2.92 11.50
CA SER A 48 11.15 -4.11 10.81
C SER A 48 9.81 -3.88 10.09
N GLY A 49 9.19 -2.70 10.26
CA GLY A 49 7.93 -2.32 9.64
C GLY A 49 8.11 -1.43 8.41
N ASN A 50 7.30 -0.37 8.32
CA ASN A 50 7.30 0.59 7.20
C ASN A 50 8.36 1.70 7.32
N VAL A 51 9.33 1.55 8.22
CA VAL A 51 10.35 2.56 8.50
C VAL A 51 11.70 2.04 8.06
N LEU A 52 12.25 2.65 7.02
CA LEU A 52 13.56 2.32 6.50
C LEU A 52 14.63 3.13 7.24
N TRP A 53 15.73 2.47 7.60
CA TRP A 53 16.91 3.14 8.14
C TRP A 53 18.01 3.23 7.07
N MET A 54 18.64 4.40 6.96
CA MET A 54 19.75 4.64 6.04
C MET A 54 20.93 5.23 6.81
N CYS A 55 22.15 4.81 6.46
CA CYS A 55 23.35 5.41 7.02
C CYS A 55 23.55 6.85 6.50
N ASP A 56 24.36 7.65 7.20
CA ASP A 56 24.61 9.06 6.89
C ASP A 56 25.10 9.30 5.44
N SER A 57 25.81 8.34 4.85
CA SER A 57 26.25 8.45 3.46
C SER A 57 25.08 8.29 2.49
N CYS A 58 24.26 7.25 2.70
CA CYS A 58 23.12 6.96 1.83
C CYS A 58 22.02 8.03 1.97
N ILE A 59 21.74 8.53 3.17
CA ILE A 59 20.71 9.58 3.34
C ILE A 59 21.11 10.88 2.63
N ARG A 60 22.39 11.26 2.65
CA ARG A 60 22.89 12.44 1.92
C ARG A 60 22.74 12.29 0.42
N LYS A 61 23.09 11.13 -0.14
CA LYS A 61 22.87 10.84 -1.57
C LYS A 61 21.39 10.91 -1.93
N PHE A 62 20.53 10.30 -1.11
CA PHE A 62 19.09 10.33 -1.32
C PHE A 62 18.53 11.75 -1.31
N GLN A 63 18.98 12.59 -0.36
CA GLN A 63 18.59 14.00 -0.31
C GLN A 63 19.02 14.76 -1.57
N ILE A 64 20.27 14.58 -2.03
CA ILE A 64 20.78 15.20 -3.27
C ILE A 64 19.93 14.78 -4.47
N MET A 65 19.65 13.48 -4.62
CA MET A 65 18.82 12.97 -5.72
C MET A 65 17.41 13.58 -5.67
N ARG A 66 16.78 13.58 -4.50
CA ARG A 66 15.45 14.17 -4.28
C ARG A 66 15.42 15.66 -4.64
N ASP A 67 16.42 16.41 -4.21
CA ASP A 67 16.45 17.86 -4.42
C ASP A 67 16.74 18.21 -5.90
N ASN A 68 17.54 17.40 -6.59
CA ASN A 68 17.73 17.48 -8.04
C ASN A 68 16.43 17.17 -8.80
N THR A 69 15.71 16.10 -8.44
CA THR A 69 14.42 15.77 -9.06
C THR A 69 13.37 16.85 -8.84
N ARG A 70 13.34 17.46 -7.63
CA ARG A 70 12.44 18.59 -7.35
C ARG A 70 12.75 19.82 -8.19
N SER A 71 14.02 20.07 -8.48
CA SER A 71 14.47 21.19 -9.31
C SER A 71 14.06 21.00 -10.77
N THR A 72 14.09 19.76 -11.27
CA THR A 72 13.60 19.43 -12.63
C THR A 72 12.07 19.50 -12.74
N SER A 73 11.33 19.16 -11.69
CA SER A 73 9.85 19.20 -11.71
C SER A 73 9.23 20.59 -11.62
N ARG A 74 10.02 21.65 -11.38
CA ARG A 74 9.52 23.02 -11.23
C ARG A 74 9.49 23.82 -12.53
N GLU A 75 10.15 23.35 -13.59
CA GLU A 75 10.16 24.01 -14.91
C GLU A 75 9.18 23.38 -15.92
N GLU A 76 8.54 22.24 -15.59
CA GLU A 76 7.56 21.56 -16.47
C GLU A 76 6.09 21.65 -16.01
N ILE A 77 5.74 22.69 -15.23
CA ILE A 77 4.34 23.09 -15.04
C ILE A 77 4.13 24.49 -15.65
N SER A 78 4.56 24.67 -16.90
CA SER A 78 4.18 25.84 -17.72
C SER A 78 3.15 25.47 -18.79
N GLY A 79 2.51 24.30 -18.68
CA GLY A 79 1.59 23.78 -19.69
C GLY A 79 0.28 23.17 -19.16
N THR A 80 0.01 23.21 -17.86
CA THR A 80 -1.33 22.83 -17.37
C THR A 80 -2.29 23.97 -17.68
N LYS A 81 -3.15 23.76 -18.67
CA LYS A 81 -4.36 24.59 -18.81
C LYS A 81 -5.05 24.62 -17.43
N PRO A 82 -5.64 25.75 -17.02
CA PRO A 82 -6.38 25.79 -15.76
C PRO A 82 -7.42 24.66 -15.77
N ILE A 83 -7.58 23.96 -14.65
CA ILE A 83 -8.51 22.83 -14.49
C ILE A 83 -9.90 23.17 -15.02
N GLU A 84 -10.30 24.44 -14.91
CA GLU A 84 -11.53 25.00 -15.46
C GLU A 84 -11.68 24.82 -16.98
N ALA A 85 -10.59 24.98 -17.74
CA ALA A 85 -10.57 24.77 -19.18
C ALA A 85 -10.72 23.30 -19.56
N GLU A 86 -10.07 22.39 -18.84
CA GLU A 86 -10.23 20.94 -19.04
C GLU A 86 -11.67 20.48 -18.70
N VAL A 87 -12.25 21.04 -17.63
CA VAL A 87 -13.65 20.77 -17.26
C VAL A 87 -14.62 21.31 -18.31
N MET A 88 -14.35 22.48 -18.91
CA MET A 88 -15.18 22.99 -20.01
C MET A 88 -15.08 22.13 -21.27
N GLU A 89 -13.87 21.69 -21.64
CA GLU A 89 -13.62 20.81 -22.78
C GLU A 89 -14.32 19.46 -22.60
N LEU A 90 -14.27 18.89 -21.39
CA LEU A 90 -14.96 17.66 -21.04
C LEU A 90 -16.49 17.83 -21.10
N LYS A 91 -17.02 18.93 -20.56
CA LYS A 91 -18.47 19.23 -20.63
C LYS A 91 -18.96 19.37 -22.07
N SER A 92 -18.16 20.00 -22.95
CA SER A 92 -18.47 20.10 -24.38
C SER A 92 -18.54 18.71 -25.02
N THR A 93 -17.52 17.88 -24.76
CA THR A 93 -17.46 16.50 -25.29
C THR A 93 -18.66 15.67 -24.85
N VAL A 94 -19.07 15.78 -23.59
CA VAL A 94 -20.26 15.07 -23.07
C VAL A 94 -21.54 15.56 -23.76
N ALA A 95 -21.68 16.86 -24.01
CA ALA A 95 -22.84 17.41 -24.72
C ALA A 95 -22.94 16.88 -26.15
N ASP A 96 -21.82 16.77 -26.86
CA ASP A 96 -21.76 16.25 -28.23
C ASP A 96 -22.13 14.76 -28.29
N ILE A 97 -21.67 13.97 -27.30
CA ILE A 97 -22.04 12.56 -27.15
C ILE A 97 -23.55 12.44 -26.93
N LEU A 98 -24.12 13.22 -26.01
CA LEU A 98 -25.56 13.18 -25.73
C LEU A 98 -26.39 13.55 -26.96
N GLN A 99 -25.97 14.58 -27.71
CA GLN A 99 -26.64 14.99 -28.94
C GLN A 99 -26.53 13.93 -30.05
N THR A 100 -25.41 13.21 -30.10
CA THR A 100 -25.21 12.12 -31.06
C THR A 100 -26.10 10.93 -30.70
N LEU A 101 -26.16 10.56 -29.42
CA LEU A 101 -27.02 9.48 -28.94
C LEU A 101 -28.51 9.79 -29.14
N SER A 102 -28.95 11.04 -28.94
CA SER A 102 -30.34 11.44 -29.18
C SER A 102 -30.77 11.34 -30.65
N LYS A 103 -29.82 11.34 -31.58
CA LYS A 103 -30.08 11.18 -33.02
C LYS A 103 -30.09 9.72 -33.46
N ILE A 104 -29.36 8.85 -32.76
CA ILE A 104 -29.17 7.44 -33.12
C ILE A 104 -30.22 6.55 -32.44
N VAL A 105 -30.66 6.91 -31.24
CA VAL A 105 -31.70 6.17 -30.51
C VAL A 105 -33.06 6.82 -30.77
N PRO A 106 -33.92 6.25 -31.64
CA PRO A 106 -35.32 6.66 -31.71
C PRO A 106 -35.98 6.26 -30.38
N ASP A 107 -36.23 7.27 -29.54
CA ASP A 107 -36.78 7.18 -28.19
C ASP A 107 -37.90 6.14 -28.06
N PRO A 108 -37.69 5.06 -27.28
CA PRO A 108 -38.79 4.29 -26.74
C PRO A 108 -38.63 4.26 -25.21
N ALA A 109 -39.50 5.01 -24.53
CA ALA A 109 -39.96 4.73 -23.16
C ALA A 109 -39.20 5.35 -21.97
N PHE A 110 -38.70 6.60 -22.06
CA PHE A 110 -38.40 7.36 -20.83
C PHE A 110 -39.61 8.05 -20.18
N ASN A 111 -40.80 7.98 -20.79
CA ASN A 111 -42.06 8.44 -20.17
C ASN A 111 -42.92 7.25 -19.70
N ARG A 112 -42.50 6.57 -18.64
CA ARG A 112 -43.45 5.85 -17.76
C ARG A 112 -43.20 6.26 -16.31
N PRO A 113 -44.16 6.96 -15.66
CA PRO A 113 -44.19 6.99 -14.21
C PRO A 113 -44.63 5.60 -13.73
N ALA A 114 -43.69 4.69 -13.53
CA ALA A 114 -43.96 3.43 -12.83
C ALA A 114 -43.95 3.70 -11.33
N SER A 115 -45.11 4.15 -10.85
CA SER A 115 -45.58 3.88 -9.50
C SER A 115 -45.41 2.40 -9.19
N LEU A 116 -44.38 2.04 -8.43
CA LEU A 116 -44.34 0.84 -7.61
C LEU A 116 -43.52 1.15 -6.34
N TYR A 117 -44.22 1.70 -5.35
CA TYR A 117 -43.84 1.50 -3.96
C TYR A 117 -43.76 -0.01 -3.70
N SER A 118 -42.57 -0.49 -3.36
CA SER A 118 -42.34 -1.85 -2.86
C SER A 118 -41.71 -1.71 -1.49
N ASP A 119 -42.54 -1.74 -0.44
CA ASP A 119 -42.16 -1.67 0.97
C ASP A 119 -41.54 -2.99 1.49
N HIS A 120 -40.56 -3.53 0.76
CA HIS A 120 -39.82 -4.71 1.20
C HIS A 120 -38.32 -4.44 1.28
N PRO A 121 -37.72 -4.48 2.49
CA PRO A 121 -36.28 -4.41 2.62
C PRO A 121 -35.67 -5.69 2.08
N THR A 122 -35.05 -5.62 0.91
CA THR A 122 -34.24 -6.71 0.35
C THR A 122 -32.93 -6.81 1.12
N SER A 123 -32.97 -7.62 2.18
CA SER A 123 -31.77 -8.14 2.86
C SER A 123 -30.92 -8.91 1.85
N THR A 124 -29.76 -8.36 1.48
CA THR A 124 -28.77 -8.98 0.58
C THR A 124 -27.94 -10.09 1.24
N LEU A 125 -28.37 -10.59 2.39
CA LEU A 125 -27.63 -11.59 3.17
C LEU A 125 -27.94 -13.04 2.74
N LYS A 126 -27.90 -13.31 1.43
CA LYS A 126 -27.87 -14.69 0.87
C LYS A 126 -27.11 -14.73 -0.45
N ARG A 127 -25.79 -14.57 -0.41
CA ARG A 127 -24.97 -14.92 -1.58
C ARG A 127 -23.56 -15.46 -1.34
N TYR A 128 -23.25 -15.93 -0.13
CA TYR A 128 -22.02 -16.67 0.13
C TYR A 128 -22.23 -17.86 1.07
N GLU A 129 -23.12 -18.77 0.71
CA GLU A 129 -22.96 -20.18 1.09
C GLU A 129 -22.29 -20.92 -0.06
N ARG A 130 -20.98 -20.72 -0.21
CA ARG A 130 -20.17 -21.56 -1.07
C ARG A 130 -19.83 -22.81 -0.25
N LYS A 131 -20.67 -23.84 -0.39
CA LYS A 131 -20.40 -25.18 0.15
C LYS A 131 -19.07 -25.67 -0.40
N CYS A 132 -18.07 -25.77 0.47
CA CYS A 132 -16.75 -26.29 0.14
C CYS A 132 -16.80 -27.80 0.34
N TYR A 133 -17.10 -28.56 -0.72
CA TYR A 133 -17.21 -30.03 -0.63
C TYR A 133 -15.89 -30.77 -0.80
N GLU A 134 -14.77 -30.08 -1.05
CA GLU A 134 -13.47 -30.73 -1.32
C GLU A 134 -12.27 -29.92 -0.78
N CYS A 135 -12.31 -29.48 0.47
CA CYS A 135 -11.13 -28.90 1.12
C CYS A 135 -10.80 -29.63 2.42
N ASN A 136 -9.88 -30.59 2.34
CA ASN A 136 -9.27 -31.30 3.48
C ASN A 136 -8.49 -30.37 4.44
N LYS A 137 -8.57 -29.04 4.31
CA LYS A 137 -7.96 -28.06 5.22
C LYS A 137 -8.95 -27.38 6.17
N CYS A 138 -10.26 -27.58 6.02
CA CYS A 138 -11.25 -26.96 6.90
C CYS A 138 -11.51 -27.75 8.19
N GLU A 139 -11.12 -29.03 8.25
CA GLU A 139 -11.32 -29.88 9.44
C GLU A 139 -10.33 -29.59 10.58
N GLN A 140 -9.12 -29.12 10.28
CA GLN A 140 -8.12 -28.85 11.32
C GLN A 140 -8.36 -27.57 12.13
N ARG A 141 -9.34 -26.74 11.77
CA ARG A 141 -9.67 -25.50 12.50
C ARG A 141 -10.79 -25.64 13.53
N ARG A 142 -11.39 -26.83 13.67
CA ARG A 142 -12.45 -27.10 14.67
C ARG A 142 -11.96 -27.76 15.96
N GLU A 143 -10.70 -28.21 16.04
CA GLU A 143 -10.22 -28.99 17.19
C GLU A 143 -9.24 -28.28 18.14
N SER A 144 -8.99 -26.97 17.99
CA SER A 144 -8.05 -26.24 18.87
C SER A 144 -8.67 -25.09 19.66
N SER A 145 -9.97 -25.16 19.94
CA SER A 145 -10.66 -24.17 20.77
C SER A 145 -11.57 -24.83 21.82
N THR A 146 -10.98 -25.67 22.68
CA THR A 146 -11.57 -26.04 23.98
C THR A 146 -10.52 -26.74 24.84
N THR A 147 -9.80 -25.97 25.66
CA THR A 147 -9.28 -26.44 26.96
C THR A 147 -9.27 -25.27 27.93
N ASP A 148 -10.47 -24.92 28.40
CA ASP A 148 -10.66 -24.37 29.74
C ASP A 148 -11.03 -25.56 30.64
N VAL A 149 -10.11 -26.01 31.50
CA VAL A 149 -10.49 -26.75 32.71
C VAL A 149 -9.49 -26.44 33.83
N TYR A 150 -9.99 -25.71 34.81
CA TYR A 150 -9.57 -25.67 36.22
C TYR A 150 -9.16 -27.04 36.77
N TYR A 151 -8.16 -27.12 37.66
CA TYR A 151 -8.27 -27.73 39.01
C TYR A 151 -6.91 -27.71 39.73
N GLY A 152 -6.93 -27.32 41.01
CA GLY A 152 -5.98 -27.76 42.04
C GLY A 152 -4.88 -26.78 42.38
#